data_AF-A0A0A3W3P3-F1
#
_entry.id   AF-A0A0A3W3P3-F1
#
_cell.length_a   1.000
_cell.length_b   1.000
_cell.length_c   1.000
_cell.angle_alpha   90.00
_cell.angle_beta   90.00
_cell.angle_gamma   90.00
#
_symmetry.space_group_name_H-M   'P 1'
#
loop_
_entity.id
_entity.type
_entity.pdbx_description
1 polymer ?
#
loop_
_entity_poly.entity_id
_entity_poly.type
_entity_poly.pdbx_seq_one_letter_code
_entity_poly.pdbx_strand_id
1 'polypeptide(L)'
;MKQILDAGTNDPTIFELIGGFQEGVGPDLISDLISNILIEDFISYTQRICAELNIPLSKKSFSKNYEPNELPQNKLTGKPIILVPKEFLRDLPIADSLMDLDWICKKNEQLRLYLNSVIEGSFKKISIKEQKGHIRKAIIDDPIFLREVLEAYKQISPQYYDFVDDPTGETVWYEASKKSSQRISLRFKVISHTNFR
;
A
#
# COMPACT_ATOMS: atom_id res chain seq x y z
N MET A 1 -10.18 15.98 5.39
CA MET A 1 -10.97 15.29 4.35
C MET A 1 -12.00 16.20 3.69
N LYS A 2 -13.03 16.71 4.40
CA LYS A 2 -14.09 17.54 3.78
C LYS A 2 -13.58 18.76 3.02
N GLN A 3 -12.66 19.53 3.59
CA GLN A 3 -12.07 20.72 2.95
C GLN A 3 -11.30 20.43 1.65
N ILE A 4 -10.67 19.26 1.53
CA ILE A 4 -9.90 18.87 0.34
C ILE A 4 -10.85 18.34 -0.76
N LEU A 5 -11.93 17.66 -0.37
CA LEU A 5 -12.99 17.25 -1.29
C LEU A 5 -13.80 18.46 -1.79
N ASP A 6 -14.05 19.43 -0.92
CA ASP A 6 -14.73 20.69 -1.23
C ASP A 6 -13.88 21.60 -2.15
N ALA A 7 -12.55 21.39 -2.20
CA ALA A 7 -11.63 22.10 -3.10
C ALA A 7 -11.81 21.73 -4.59
N GLY A 8 -12.73 20.82 -4.93
CA GLY A 8 -13.35 20.80 -6.26
C GLY A 8 -12.81 19.76 -7.26
N THR A 9 -12.07 18.75 -6.82
CA THR A 9 -11.63 17.65 -7.70
C THR A 9 -12.35 16.34 -7.36
N ASN A 10 -13.26 15.91 -8.25
CA ASN A 10 -13.87 14.56 -8.25
C ASN A 10 -12.87 13.46 -8.68
N ASP A 11 -11.57 13.72 -8.53
CA ASP A 11 -10.51 12.85 -9.03
C ASP A 11 -10.14 11.82 -7.95
N PRO A 12 -10.34 10.51 -8.18
CA PRO A 12 -10.03 9.49 -7.17
C PRO A 12 -8.55 9.44 -6.78
N THR A 13 -7.64 9.96 -7.62
CA THR A 13 -6.20 10.08 -7.32
C THR A 13 -5.94 10.92 -6.06
N ILE A 14 -6.87 11.80 -5.68
CA ILE A 14 -6.76 12.57 -4.45
C ILE A 14 -6.69 11.69 -3.20
N PHE A 15 -7.36 10.53 -3.21
CA PHE A 15 -7.35 9.60 -2.07
C PHE A 15 -5.99 8.95 -1.87
N GLU A 16 -5.25 8.69 -2.95
CA GLU A 16 -3.87 8.18 -2.88
C GLU A 16 -2.92 9.23 -2.27
N LEU A 17 -3.13 10.50 -2.58
CA LEU A 17 -2.29 11.60 -2.11
C LEU A 17 -2.65 12.11 -0.70
N ILE A 18 -3.90 11.96 -0.27
CA ILE A 18 -4.36 12.39 1.07
C ILE A 18 -3.57 11.72 2.20
N GLY A 19 -3.12 10.47 2.01
CA GLY A 19 -2.25 9.79 2.98
C GLY A 19 -0.89 10.48 3.17
N GLY A 20 -0.40 11.20 2.16
CA GLY A 20 0.78 12.05 2.30
C GLY A 20 0.50 13.36 3.04
N PHE A 21 -0.70 13.94 2.84
CA PHE A 21 -1.01 15.29 3.34
C PHE A 21 -1.68 15.32 4.71
N GLN A 22 -2.29 14.23 5.16
CA GLN A 22 -3.03 14.19 6.42
C GLN A 22 -2.24 13.48 7.52
N GLU A 23 -1.78 14.25 8.53
CA GLU A 23 -1.27 13.67 9.78
C GLU A 23 -2.27 12.65 10.35
N GLY A 24 -1.81 11.44 10.60
CA GLY A 24 -2.63 10.31 11.08
C GLY A 24 -3.38 9.53 10.01
N VAL A 25 -3.26 9.87 8.72
CA VAL A 25 -3.71 9.02 7.61
C VAL A 25 -2.50 8.32 7.04
N GLY A 26 -2.25 7.10 7.50
CA GLY A 26 -1.14 6.30 7.00
C GLY A 26 -1.45 5.66 5.64
N PRO A 27 -0.40 5.21 4.94
CA PRO A 27 -0.52 4.33 3.77
C PRO A 27 -1.45 3.12 4.02
N ASP A 28 -1.43 2.60 5.25
CA ASP A 28 -2.25 1.47 5.70
C ASP A 28 -3.75 1.71 5.57
N LEU A 29 -4.25 2.93 5.81
CA LEU A 29 -5.68 3.21 5.72
C LEU A 29 -6.21 3.18 4.29
N ILE A 30 -5.35 3.51 3.31
CA ILE A 30 -5.68 3.44 1.90
C ILE A 30 -5.69 1.98 1.46
N SER A 31 -4.66 1.21 1.84
CA SER A 31 -4.60 -0.23 1.59
C SER A 31 -5.81 -0.96 2.18
N ASP A 32 -6.21 -0.61 3.40
CA ASP A 32 -7.39 -1.18 4.07
C ASP A 32 -8.68 -0.85 3.34
N LEU A 33 -8.85 0.40 2.86
CA LEU A 33 -10.04 0.80 2.12
C LEU A 33 -10.14 0.08 0.77
N ILE A 34 -9.04 0.04 0.02
CA ILE A 34 -9.00 -0.66 -1.28
C ILE A 34 -9.22 -2.16 -1.09
N SER A 35 -8.59 -2.77 -0.09
CA SER A 35 -8.76 -4.20 0.22
C SER A 35 -10.18 -4.55 0.61
N ASN A 36 -10.87 -3.66 1.35
CA ASN A 36 -12.28 -3.86 1.68
C ASN A 36 -13.20 -3.73 0.45
N ILE A 37 -12.91 -2.83 -0.48
CA ILE A 37 -13.70 -2.69 -1.72
C ILE A 37 -13.52 -3.93 -2.61
N LEU A 38 -12.30 -4.43 -2.73
CA LEU A 38 -11.93 -5.53 -3.63
C LEU A 38 -12.01 -6.91 -2.99
N ILE A 39 -12.55 -7.02 -1.76
CA ILE A 39 -12.47 -8.26 -0.99
C ILE A 39 -13.17 -9.43 -1.69
N GLU A 40 -14.31 -9.19 -2.33
CA GLU A 40 -15.06 -10.20 -3.09
C GLU A 40 -14.29 -10.65 -4.35
N ASP A 41 -13.56 -9.73 -4.99
CA ASP A 41 -12.70 -10.05 -6.13
C ASP A 41 -11.51 -10.90 -5.69
N PHE A 42 -10.91 -10.60 -4.53
CA PHE A 42 -9.83 -11.41 -3.96
C PHE A 42 -10.29 -12.81 -3.53
N ILE A 43 -11.51 -12.93 -3.00
CA ILE A 43 -12.11 -14.24 -2.69
C ILE A 43 -12.30 -15.05 -3.98
N SER A 44 -12.87 -14.43 -5.02
CA SER A 44 -13.08 -15.07 -6.32
C SER A 44 -11.76 -15.50 -6.97
N TYR A 45 -10.75 -14.63 -6.91
CA TYR A 45 -9.40 -14.95 -7.36
C TYR A 45 -8.82 -16.14 -6.58
N THR A 46 -8.94 -16.13 -5.26
CA THR A 46 -8.44 -17.20 -4.39
C THR A 46 -9.07 -18.55 -4.74
N GLN A 47 -10.40 -18.59 -4.90
CA GLN A 47 -11.15 -19.79 -5.26
C GLN A 47 -10.70 -20.35 -6.60
N ARG A 48 -10.56 -19.49 -7.62
CA ARG A 48 -10.07 -19.89 -8.94
C ARG A 48 -8.68 -20.53 -8.87
N ILE A 49 -7.73 -19.86 -8.23
CA ILE A 49 -6.35 -20.35 -8.10
C ILE A 49 -6.30 -21.67 -7.32
N CYS A 50 -7.08 -21.78 -6.25
CA CYS A 50 -7.14 -23.01 -5.47
C CYS A 50 -7.78 -24.17 -6.25
N ALA A 51 -8.80 -23.91 -7.07
CA ALA A 51 -9.37 -24.91 -7.96
C ALA A 51 -8.35 -25.38 -9.01
N GLU A 52 -7.62 -24.45 -9.64
CA GLU A 52 -6.56 -24.77 -10.62
C GLU A 52 -5.43 -25.62 -10.02
N LEU A 53 -5.06 -25.35 -8.76
CA LEU A 53 -3.99 -26.05 -8.05
C LEU A 53 -4.47 -27.26 -7.23
N ASN A 54 -5.75 -27.62 -7.31
CA ASN A 54 -6.37 -28.68 -6.51
C ASN A 54 -6.16 -28.52 -4.99
N ILE A 55 -6.19 -27.29 -4.50
CA ILE A 55 -6.11 -26.97 -3.07
C ILE A 55 -7.52 -27.09 -2.46
N PRO A 56 -7.69 -27.85 -1.37
CA PRO A 56 -9.00 -28.03 -0.76
C PRO A 56 -9.52 -26.72 -0.16
N LEU A 57 -10.77 -26.41 -0.47
CA LEU A 57 -11.50 -25.28 0.08
C LEU A 57 -12.43 -25.75 1.19
N SER A 58 -12.65 -24.89 2.18
CA SER A 58 -13.62 -25.13 3.25
C SER A 58 -14.37 -23.84 3.54
N LYS A 59 -15.65 -23.97 3.96
CA LYS A 59 -16.47 -22.81 4.29
C LYS A 59 -15.93 -22.15 5.56
N LYS A 60 -15.40 -20.94 5.43
CA LYS A 60 -14.75 -20.16 6.50
C LYS A 60 -15.13 -18.70 6.41
N SER A 61 -15.32 -18.09 7.56
CA SER A 61 -15.44 -16.63 7.68
C SER A 61 -14.08 -16.06 8.07
N PHE A 62 -13.61 -15.04 7.33
CA PHE A 62 -12.36 -14.35 7.63
C PHE A 62 -12.55 -13.19 8.62
N SER A 63 -13.79 -12.72 8.80
CA SER A 63 -14.15 -11.67 9.75
C SER A 63 -15.62 -11.81 10.15
N LYS A 64 -15.96 -11.41 11.38
CA LYS A 64 -17.32 -11.49 11.94
C LYS A 64 -18.39 -10.81 11.08
N ASN A 65 -18.00 -9.84 10.25
CA ASN A 65 -18.89 -9.04 9.43
C ASN A 65 -19.12 -9.61 8.02
N TYR A 66 -18.47 -10.73 7.70
CA TYR A 66 -18.53 -11.34 6.38
C TYR A 66 -19.08 -12.75 6.45
N GLU A 67 -19.94 -13.06 5.49
CA GLU A 67 -20.52 -14.39 5.34
C GLU A 67 -19.41 -15.43 5.06
N PRO A 68 -19.59 -16.68 5.55
CA PRO A 68 -18.61 -17.71 5.31
C PRO A 68 -18.47 -18.05 3.82
N ASN A 69 -17.25 -17.97 3.31
CA ASN A 69 -16.88 -18.24 1.92
C ASN A 69 -16.03 -19.51 1.80
N GLU A 70 -15.98 -20.12 0.62
CA GLU A 70 -15.08 -21.24 0.35
C GLU A 70 -13.65 -20.73 0.21
N LEU A 71 -12.82 -20.98 1.24
CA LEU A 71 -11.46 -20.48 1.33
C LEU A 71 -10.47 -21.59 1.72
N PRO A 72 -9.22 -21.51 1.24
CA PRO A 72 -8.17 -22.40 1.68
C PRO A 72 -7.82 -22.10 3.14
N GLN A 73 -7.41 -23.14 3.85
CA GLN A 73 -7.08 -23.04 5.27
C GLN A 73 -5.57 -23.15 5.48
N ASN A 74 -5.03 -22.26 6.31
CA ASN A 74 -3.68 -22.43 6.82
C ASN A 74 -3.63 -23.67 7.74
N LYS A 75 -2.81 -24.67 7.41
CA LYS A 75 -2.71 -25.93 8.17
C LYS A 75 -2.18 -25.76 9.60
N LEU A 76 -1.41 -24.70 9.87
CA LEU A 76 -0.82 -24.44 11.18
C LEU A 76 -1.76 -23.64 12.09
N THR A 77 -2.37 -22.59 11.54
CA THR A 77 -3.19 -21.66 12.35
C THR A 77 -4.68 -21.95 12.26
N GLY A 78 -5.11 -22.75 11.28
CA GLY A 78 -6.51 -23.03 10.99
C GLY A 78 -7.30 -21.85 10.42
N LYS A 79 -6.65 -20.71 10.15
CA LYS A 79 -7.29 -19.50 9.64
C LYS A 79 -7.51 -19.57 8.11
N PRO A 80 -8.55 -18.91 7.57
CA PRO A 80 -8.71 -18.77 6.13
C PRO A 80 -7.54 -17.95 5.54
N ILE A 81 -7.19 -18.25 4.30
CA ILE A 81 -6.18 -17.52 3.52
C ILE A 81 -6.90 -16.86 2.34
N ILE A 82 -6.61 -15.59 2.10
CA ILE A 82 -7.00 -14.87 0.90
C ILE A 82 -5.73 -14.57 0.12
N LEU A 83 -5.73 -14.91 -1.16
CA LEU A 83 -4.65 -14.64 -2.09
C LEU A 83 -4.91 -13.30 -2.77
N VAL A 84 -3.85 -12.50 -2.89
CA VAL A 84 -3.84 -11.25 -3.64
C VAL A 84 -2.93 -11.47 -4.86
N PRO A 85 -3.35 -11.08 -6.08
CA PRO A 85 -2.46 -11.14 -7.23
C PRO A 85 -1.25 -10.23 -7.00
N LYS A 86 -0.07 -10.70 -7.38
CA LYS A 86 1.19 -9.94 -7.20
C LYS A 86 1.15 -8.58 -7.90
N GLU A 87 0.34 -8.45 -8.94
CA GLU A 87 0.13 -7.23 -9.72
C GLU A 87 -0.58 -6.12 -8.92
N PHE A 88 -1.25 -6.47 -7.82
CA PHE A 88 -1.80 -5.48 -6.88
C PHE A 88 -0.76 -5.00 -5.88
N LEU A 89 0.34 -5.75 -5.71
CA LEU A 89 1.42 -5.39 -4.81
C LEU A 89 2.33 -4.41 -5.56
N ARG A 90 2.18 -3.15 -5.20
CA ARG A 90 3.08 -2.06 -5.54
C ARG A 90 3.67 -1.53 -4.25
N ASP A 91 4.85 -0.95 -4.35
CA ASP A 91 5.23 0.03 -3.34
C ASP A 91 4.10 1.04 -3.27
N LEU A 92 3.65 1.31 -2.04
CA LEU A 92 2.80 2.46 -1.80
C LEU A 92 3.45 3.63 -2.54
N PRO A 93 2.71 4.31 -3.44
CA PRO A 93 3.27 5.44 -4.15
C PRO A 93 3.86 6.30 -3.07
N ILE A 94 5.14 6.58 -3.23
CA ILE A 94 6.03 6.98 -2.16
C ILE A 94 5.52 8.32 -1.63
N ALA A 95 4.46 8.34 -0.83
CA ALA A 95 3.82 9.59 -0.41
C ALA A 95 4.83 10.39 0.42
N ASP A 96 5.73 9.65 1.09
CA ASP A 96 6.90 10.20 1.76
C ASP A 96 8.00 10.74 0.82
N SER A 97 8.17 10.25 -0.42
CA SER A 97 9.10 10.83 -1.41
C SER A 97 8.43 11.64 -2.53
N LEU A 98 7.11 11.70 -2.59
CA LEU A 98 6.34 12.70 -3.31
C LEU A 98 6.31 14.00 -2.50
N MET A 99 6.45 13.88 -1.18
CA MET A 99 6.92 14.96 -0.31
C MET A 99 8.45 15.18 -0.38
N ASP A 100 9.16 14.46 -1.26
CA ASP A 100 10.48 14.88 -1.72
C ASP A 100 10.26 15.92 -2.82
N LEU A 101 10.04 17.14 -2.35
CA LEU A 101 9.70 18.32 -3.15
C LEU A 101 10.65 18.62 -4.30
N ASP A 102 11.85 18.05 -4.28
CA ASP A 102 12.76 18.10 -5.41
C ASP A 102 12.13 17.45 -6.67
N TRP A 103 11.22 16.47 -6.54
CA TRP A 103 10.52 15.88 -7.69
C TRP A 103 9.43 16.81 -8.25
N ILE A 104 8.54 17.33 -7.38
CA ILE A 104 7.48 18.28 -7.78
C ILE A 104 8.08 19.57 -8.35
N CYS A 105 9.09 20.12 -7.68
CA CYS A 105 9.77 21.35 -8.12
C CYS A 105 10.63 21.16 -9.37
N LYS A 106 11.17 19.96 -9.64
CA LYS A 106 11.91 19.68 -10.90
C LYS A 106 10.99 19.56 -12.11
N LYS A 107 9.74 19.12 -11.90
CA LYS A 107 8.79 18.88 -13.00
C LYS A 107 7.97 20.12 -13.34
N ASN A 108 7.85 21.08 -12.42
CA ASN A 108 7.11 22.31 -12.66
C ASN A 108 7.79 23.51 -11.97
N GLU A 109 8.51 24.31 -12.76
CA GLU A 109 9.20 25.51 -12.27
C GLU A 109 8.20 26.56 -11.74
N GLN A 110 6.96 26.59 -12.24
CA GLN A 110 5.93 27.46 -11.71
C GLN A 110 5.48 27.05 -10.31
N LEU A 111 5.35 25.74 -10.03
CA LEU A 111 5.08 25.23 -8.67
C LEU A 111 6.19 25.62 -7.70
N ARG A 112 7.46 25.54 -8.14
CA ARG A 112 8.60 25.95 -7.33
C ARG A 112 8.58 27.44 -7.00
N LEU A 113 8.30 28.28 -7.99
CA LEU A 113 8.23 29.74 -7.81
C LEU A 113 7.06 30.13 -6.88
N TYR A 114 5.90 29.48 -7.04
CA TYR A 114 4.75 29.69 -6.17
C TYR A 114 5.05 29.27 -4.73
N LEU A 115 5.59 28.07 -4.50
CA LEU A 115 5.95 27.61 -3.15
C LEU A 115 6.99 28.52 -2.48
N ASN A 116 7.98 29.00 -3.24
CA ASN A 116 8.95 29.98 -2.75
C ASN A 116 8.34 31.37 -2.50
N SER A 117 7.20 31.70 -3.10
CA SER A 117 6.47 32.95 -2.82
C SER A 117 5.58 32.84 -1.59
N VAL A 118 5.03 31.65 -1.32
CA VAL A 118 4.16 31.37 -0.15
C VAL A 118 4.99 31.18 1.12
N ILE A 119 6.21 30.68 1.00
CA ILE A 119 7.15 30.53 2.10
C ILE A 119 8.16 31.66 1.99
N GLU A 120 8.06 32.67 2.85
CA GLU A 120 9.04 33.78 2.93
C GLU A 120 10.44 33.24 3.28
N GLY A 121 11.18 32.74 2.29
CA GLY A 121 12.51 32.16 2.46
C GLY A 121 12.83 30.99 1.53
N SER A 122 14.08 30.54 1.58
CA SER A 122 14.50 29.36 0.83
C SER A 122 13.84 28.11 1.41
N PHE A 123 12.90 27.54 0.67
CA PHE A 123 12.23 26.26 0.96
C PHE A 123 13.18 25.15 1.48
N LYS A 124 14.43 25.15 1.02
CA LYS A 124 15.50 24.22 1.44
C LYS A 124 16.03 24.41 2.88
N LYS A 125 15.65 25.49 3.57
CA LYS A 125 16.15 25.81 4.92
C LYS A 125 15.20 25.42 6.04
N ILE A 126 13.95 25.07 5.71
CA ILE A 126 12.93 24.67 6.69
C ILE A 126 12.88 23.14 6.82
N SER A 127 12.41 22.66 7.98
CA SER A 127 12.33 21.22 8.24
C SER A 127 11.32 20.53 7.33
N ILE A 128 11.49 19.22 7.11
CA ILE A 128 10.55 18.39 6.31
C ILE A 128 9.11 18.55 6.84
N LYS A 129 8.94 18.59 8.17
CA LYS A 129 7.61 18.75 8.79
C LYS A 129 6.96 20.09 8.42
N GLU A 130 7.72 21.18 8.44
CA GLU A 130 7.23 22.51 8.06
C GLU A 130 6.89 22.57 6.57
N GLN A 131 7.73 21.97 5.72
CA GLN A 131 7.47 21.87 4.28
C GLN A 131 6.14 21.17 4.01
N LYS A 132 5.90 20.01 4.64
CA LYS A 132 4.64 19.26 4.55
C LYS A 132 3.43 20.12 4.97
N GLY A 133 3.58 20.92 6.03
CA GLY A 133 2.55 21.83 6.51
C GLY A 133 2.19 22.95 5.52
N HIS A 134 3.18 23.58 4.89
CA HIS A 134 2.94 24.65 3.90
C HIS A 134 2.31 24.12 2.61
N ILE A 135 2.75 22.97 2.11
CA ILE A 135 2.13 22.32 0.93
C ILE A 135 0.68 21.99 1.20
N ARG A 136 0.40 21.43 2.38
CA ARG A 136 -0.98 21.12 2.77
C ARG A 136 -1.87 22.36 2.71
N LYS A 137 -1.37 23.49 3.21
CA LYS A 137 -2.08 24.76 3.14
C LYS A 137 -2.31 25.19 1.69
N ALA A 138 -1.29 25.12 0.83
CA ALA A 138 -1.41 25.42 -0.59
C ALA A 138 -2.45 24.52 -1.31
N ILE A 139 -2.50 23.23 -1.00
CA ILE A 139 -3.50 22.29 -1.58
C ILE A 139 -4.93 22.64 -1.18
N ILE A 140 -5.12 23.07 0.07
CA ILE A 140 -6.44 23.43 0.59
C ILE A 140 -6.88 24.80 0.04
N ASP A 141 -5.94 25.75 -0.03
CA ASP A 141 -6.23 27.14 -0.38
C ASP A 141 -6.26 27.38 -1.91
N ASP A 142 -5.62 26.52 -2.71
CA ASP A 142 -5.49 26.67 -4.17
C ASP A 142 -5.89 25.38 -4.95
N PRO A 143 -7.11 25.35 -5.52
CA PRO A 143 -7.58 24.25 -6.37
C PRO A 143 -6.76 24.03 -7.65
N ILE A 144 -6.12 25.08 -8.19
CA ILE A 144 -5.26 24.98 -9.38
C ILE A 144 -3.98 24.24 -8.99
N PHE A 145 -3.40 24.59 -7.83
CA PHE A 145 -2.24 23.91 -7.26
C PHE A 145 -2.50 22.41 -7.06
N LEU A 146 -3.65 22.05 -6.48
CA LEU A 146 -4.07 20.65 -6.32
C LEU A 146 -4.15 19.93 -7.68
N ARG A 147 -4.73 20.56 -8.69
CA ARG A 147 -4.83 19.96 -10.03
C ARG A 147 -3.46 19.72 -10.67
N GLU A 148 -2.52 20.65 -10.55
CA GLU A 148 -1.17 20.47 -11.10
C GLU A 148 -0.41 19.32 -10.43
N VAL A 149 -0.55 19.18 -9.10
CA VAL A 149 0.02 18.05 -8.36
C VAL A 149 -0.61 16.72 -8.81
N LEU A 150 -1.94 16.68 -9.00
CA LEU A 150 -2.64 15.49 -9.50
C LEU A 150 -2.20 15.10 -10.91
N GLU A 151 -2.09 16.07 -11.82
CA GLU A 151 -1.63 15.80 -13.19
C GLU A 151 -0.19 15.32 -13.22
N ALA A 152 0.70 15.92 -12.44
CA ALA A 152 2.08 15.45 -12.31
C ALA A 152 2.13 14.00 -11.79
N TYR A 153 1.30 13.68 -10.80
CA TYR A 153 1.22 12.33 -10.23
C TYR A 153 0.72 11.29 -11.24
N LYS A 154 -0.29 11.61 -12.05
CA LYS A 154 -0.80 10.69 -13.09
C LYS A 154 0.21 10.37 -14.19
N GLN A 155 1.20 11.23 -14.42
CA GLN A 155 2.29 10.96 -15.38
C GLN A 155 3.28 9.92 -14.84
N ILE A 156 3.21 9.55 -13.57
CA ILE A 156 3.98 8.45 -13.01
C ILE A 156 3.34 7.16 -13.50
N SER A 157 4.07 6.39 -14.31
CA SER A 157 3.66 5.02 -14.62
C SER A 157 3.75 4.19 -13.34
N PRO A 158 2.65 3.64 -12.82
CA PRO A 158 2.73 2.73 -11.68
C PRO A 158 3.55 1.51 -12.10
N GLN A 159 4.57 1.18 -11.33
CA GLN A 159 5.35 -0.06 -11.48
C GLN A 159 4.93 -1.03 -10.38
N TYR A 160 4.80 -2.30 -10.75
CA TYR A 160 4.61 -3.38 -9.79
C TYR A 160 5.84 -3.50 -8.89
N TYR A 161 5.67 -4.04 -7.68
CA TYR A 161 6.82 -4.35 -6.83
C TYR A 161 7.74 -5.36 -7.54
N ASP A 162 9.04 -5.06 -7.57
CA ASP A 162 10.03 -5.96 -8.16
C ASP A 162 10.45 -7.02 -7.14
N PHE A 163 9.78 -8.18 -7.20
CA PHE A 163 10.11 -9.34 -6.36
C PHE A 163 11.45 -10.02 -6.70
N VAL A 164 12.12 -9.61 -7.79
CA VAL A 164 13.43 -10.17 -8.19
C VAL A 164 14.57 -9.39 -7.55
N ASP A 165 14.55 -8.06 -7.69
CA ASP A 165 15.55 -7.19 -7.05
C ASP A 165 15.25 -7.00 -5.55
N ASP A 166 13.97 -7.12 -5.17
CA ASP A 166 13.47 -7.00 -3.80
C ASP A 166 14.03 -5.78 -3.06
N PRO A 167 13.83 -4.56 -3.59
CA PRO A 167 14.54 -3.36 -3.15
C PRO A 167 14.26 -3.01 -1.68
N THR A 168 13.09 -3.35 -1.13
CA THR A 168 12.75 -3.13 0.28
C THR A 168 12.98 -4.38 1.15
N GLY A 169 13.32 -5.52 0.55
CA GLY A 169 13.69 -6.74 1.24
C GLY A 169 12.50 -7.55 1.80
N GLU A 170 11.30 -7.38 1.25
CA GLU A 170 10.07 -8.09 1.67
C GLU A 170 10.20 -9.61 1.56
N THR A 171 11.02 -10.11 0.64
CA THR A 171 11.18 -11.55 0.37
C THR A 171 12.53 -12.13 0.78
N VAL A 172 13.50 -11.29 1.17
CA VAL A 172 14.85 -11.69 1.60
C VAL A 172 14.80 -12.82 2.64
N TRP A 173 13.89 -12.73 3.61
CA TRP A 173 13.72 -13.75 4.66
C TRP A 173 13.26 -15.10 4.12
N TYR A 174 12.34 -15.09 3.14
CA TYR A 174 11.84 -16.30 2.50
C TYR A 174 12.96 -17.00 1.72
N GLU A 175 13.70 -16.24 0.90
CA GLU A 175 14.81 -16.78 0.11
C GLU A 175 15.95 -17.29 0.99
N ALA A 176 16.29 -16.57 2.06
CA ALA A 176 17.28 -17.03 3.05
C ALA A 176 16.85 -18.33 3.74
N SER A 177 15.57 -18.44 4.11
CA SER A 177 15.00 -19.63 4.75
C SER A 177 14.96 -20.83 3.80
N LYS A 178 14.60 -20.61 2.54
CA LYS A 178 14.58 -21.64 1.48
C LYS A 178 15.98 -22.18 1.19
N LYS A 179 16.99 -21.30 1.07
CA LYS A 179 18.40 -21.71 0.89
C LYS A 179 18.91 -22.49 2.10
N SER A 180 18.54 -22.07 3.31
CA SER A 180 18.97 -22.73 4.56
C SER A 180 18.33 -24.10 4.76
N SER A 181 17.03 -24.23 4.48
CA SER A 181 16.30 -25.51 4.56
C SER A 181 16.76 -26.55 3.53
N GLN A 182 17.24 -26.11 2.35
CA GLN A 182 17.86 -27.02 1.37
C GLN A 182 19.24 -27.53 1.81
N ARG A 183 20.00 -26.72 2.56
CA ARG A 183 21.32 -27.09 3.10
C ARG A 183 21.24 -27.92 4.37
N ILE A 184 20.19 -27.71 5.16
CA ILE A 184 19.97 -28.41 6.42
C ILE A 184 18.73 -29.27 6.24
N SER A 185 18.92 -30.56 5.97
CA SER A 185 17.82 -31.54 5.98
C SER A 185 17.25 -31.65 7.39
N LEU A 186 16.29 -30.80 7.72
CA LEU A 186 15.60 -30.79 9.01
C LEU A 186 14.76 -32.07 9.13
N ARG A 187 15.28 -33.05 9.88
CA ARG A 187 14.52 -34.22 10.32
C ARG A 187 13.58 -33.79 11.44
N PHE A 188 12.36 -33.43 11.09
CA PHE A 188 11.32 -33.20 12.09
C PHE A 188 10.86 -34.55 12.66
N LYS A 189 11.15 -34.80 13.94
CA LYS A 189 10.45 -35.83 14.71
C LYS A 189 9.08 -35.28 15.08
N VAL A 190 8.03 -35.83 14.50
CA VAL A 190 6.66 -35.62 15.00
C VAL A 190 6.58 -36.25 16.38
N ILE A 191 6.51 -35.43 17.43
CA ILE A 191 6.26 -35.92 18.78
C ILE A 191 4.75 -36.12 18.90
N SER A 192 4.30 -37.36 18.71
CA SER A 192 2.94 -37.78 19.03
C SER A 192 2.70 -37.54 20.52
N HIS A 193 1.81 -36.60 20.84
CA HIS A 193 1.34 -36.43 22.21
C HIS A 193 0.47 -37.64 22.56
N THR A 194 1.03 -38.57 23.32
CA THR A 194 0.25 -39.60 24.02
C THR A 194 -0.66 -38.92 25.02
N ASN A 195 -1.97 -39.14 24.87
CA ASN A 195 -3.03 -38.72 25.78
C ASN A 195 -2.64 -38.99 27.24
N PHE A 196 -2.54 -37.95 28.05
CA PHE A 196 -2.63 -38.11 29.49
C PHE A 196 -4.10 -38.34 29.85
N ARG A 197 -4.33 -39.47 30.52
CA ARG A 197 -5.61 -39.93 31.07
C ARG A 197 -6.18 -38.95 32.08
#